data_AF-A0A8T9CFD4-F1
#
_entry.id   AF-A0A8T9CFD4-F1
#
_cell.length_a   1.000
_cell.length_b   1.000
_cell.length_c   1.000
_cell.angle_alpha   90.00
_cell.angle_beta   90.00
_cell.angle_gamma   90.00
#
_symmetry.space_group_name_H-M   'P 1'
#
loop_
_entity.id
_entity.type
_entity.pdbx_description
1 polymer ?
#
loop_
_entity_poly.entity_id
_entity_poly.type
_entity_poly.pdbx_seq_one_letter_code
_entity_poly.pdbx_strand_id
1 'polypeptide(L)'
;RIICPLDTACFAATFPPPSSGSSALVPEIYTILFSDRSRHDESQIWIFNPLISRPFPLSSSDQDILTSHVHVAILYLKETEIPEAPGWPFKQRLKFSCLHESITNSLSQLLETRGGIPYITVWNFWIVRTSALSSKPRRPLPEGYTVGRVPEDQLDIVISTSAIPRVPATLKLQANVGIMDPEGLLAAWGYIGIDGSLATLYVLPEYRGKGLATHVAVELLIRFENGGFSDLGYAGNTGYVHSDVKVGNKESEGVMKSLGGTAEWTSSYLHVDSDRFSGFVHSMVADGNQGSEGVMKSLGGTVEGQVGKVYLDVDRF
;
A
#
# COMPACT_ATOMS: atom_id res chain seq x y z
N ARG A 1 -0.56 18.48 -9.73
CA ARG A 1 0.32 17.98 -8.64
C ARG A 1 -0.33 18.35 -7.33
N ILE A 2 -0.55 17.38 -6.42
CA ILE A 2 -0.87 17.66 -5.01
C ILE A 2 0.47 17.52 -4.29
N ILE A 3 0.99 18.61 -3.74
CA ILE A 3 2.33 18.63 -3.14
C ILE A 3 2.24 17.95 -1.77
N CYS A 4 3.09 16.95 -1.54
CA CYS A 4 3.19 16.26 -0.26
C CYS A 4 3.92 17.15 0.76
N PRO A 5 3.58 17.11 2.07
CA PRO A 5 4.39 17.74 3.11
C PRO A 5 5.76 17.08 3.35
N LEU A 6 6.03 15.95 2.69
CA LEU A 6 7.32 15.25 2.71
C LEU A 6 8.00 15.48 1.37
N ASP A 7 9.15 16.15 1.38
CA ASP A 7 9.96 16.48 0.19
C ASP A 7 10.45 15.22 -0.59
N THR A 8 10.24 14.02 -0.03
CA THR A 8 10.67 12.74 -0.60
C THR A 8 9.55 11.93 -1.24
N ALA A 9 8.28 12.33 -1.04
CA ALA A 9 7.12 11.53 -1.40
C ALA A 9 6.15 12.27 -2.33
N CYS A 10 5.46 11.51 -3.18
CA CYS A 10 4.66 12.00 -4.28
C CYS A 10 3.20 11.56 -4.16
N PHE A 11 2.28 12.51 -4.34
CA PHE A 11 0.86 12.26 -4.58
C PHE A 11 0.47 12.67 -6.01
N ALA A 12 -0.04 11.70 -6.76
CA ALA A 12 -0.51 11.88 -8.13
C ALA A 12 -1.99 11.48 -8.27
N ALA A 13 -2.69 12.12 -9.19
CA ALA A 13 -4.07 11.79 -9.54
C ALA A 13 -4.31 12.00 -11.04
N THR A 14 -5.21 11.22 -11.63
CA THR A 14 -5.64 11.37 -13.05
C THR A 14 -6.64 12.50 -13.28
N PHE A 15 -6.77 13.43 -12.33
CA PHE A 15 -7.58 14.63 -12.42
C PHE A 15 -6.80 15.83 -11.83
N PRO A 16 -7.03 17.06 -12.32
CA PRO A 16 -6.30 18.23 -11.85
C PRO A 16 -6.71 18.60 -10.41
N PRO A 17 -5.81 19.25 -9.64
CA PRO A 17 -6.21 19.85 -8.37
C PRO A 17 -7.24 20.97 -8.59
N PRO A 18 -8.08 21.28 -7.59
CA PRO A 18 -9.01 22.42 -7.67
C PRO A 18 -8.27 23.74 -7.90
N SER A 19 -8.72 24.49 -8.90
CA SER A 19 -8.30 25.87 -9.11
C SER A 19 -8.81 26.76 -7.97
N SER A 20 -8.05 27.79 -7.59
CA SER A 20 -8.49 28.74 -6.54
C SER A 20 -9.87 29.32 -6.84
N GLY A 21 -10.84 29.07 -5.95
CA GLY A 21 -12.23 29.50 -6.11
C GLY A 21 -13.13 28.57 -6.93
N SER A 22 -12.67 27.39 -7.35
CA SER A 22 -13.46 26.40 -8.07
C SER A 22 -13.33 25.01 -7.43
N SER A 23 -14.46 24.29 -7.31
CA SER A 23 -14.43 22.88 -6.94
C SER A 23 -13.99 22.05 -8.15
N ALA A 24 -12.90 21.28 -8.03
CA ALA A 24 -12.55 20.30 -9.04
C ALA A 24 -13.68 19.27 -9.15
N LEU A 25 -14.17 19.04 -10.38
CA LEU A 25 -15.00 17.88 -10.67
C LEU A 25 -14.11 16.65 -10.67
N VAL A 26 -14.14 15.89 -9.57
CA VAL A 26 -13.54 14.56 -9.52
C VAL A 26 -14.39 13.65 -10.43
N PRO A 27 -13.81 13.00 -11.47
CA PRO A 27 -14.56 12.12 -12.36
C PRO A 27 -15.00 10.84 -11.62
N GLU A 28 -15.95 10.08 -12.16
CA GLU A 28 -16.38 8.81 -11.54
C GLU A 28 -15.25 7.77 -11.50
N ILE A 29 -14.50 7.66 -12.60
CA ILE A 29 -13.33 6.78 -12.71
C ILE A 29 -12.08 7.64 -12.69
N TYR A 30 -11.21 7.36 -11.71
CA TYR A 30 -9.94 8.05 -11.53
C TYR A 30 -8.88 7.09 -10.99
N THR A 31 -7.65 7.55 -10.90
CA THR A 31 -6.62 6.87 -10.11
C THR A 31 -5.91 7.88 -9.24
N ILE A 32 -5.74 7.53 -7.96
CA ILE A 32 -4.89 8.23 -7.00
C ILE A 32 -3.71 7.30 -6.70
N LEU A 33 -2.52 7.88 -6.62
CA LEU A 33 -1.28 7.18 -6.33
C LEU A 33 -0.51 7.94 -5.25
N PHE A 34 -0.04 7.19 -4.27
CA PHE A 34 0.96 7.61 -3.30
C PHE A 34 2.26 6.85 -3.58
N SER A 35 3.39 7.54 -3.62
CA SER A 35 4.69 6.90 -3.77
C SER A 35 5.78 7.57 -2.95
N ASP A 36 6.56 6.76 -2.26
CA ASP A 36 7.80 7.16 -1.61
C ASP A 36 8.91 6.17 -2.05
N ARG A 37 9.69 6.58 -3.06
CA ARG A 37 10.76 5.76 -3.64
C ARG A 37 12.06 5.81 -2.82
N SER A 38 12.16 6.71 -1.83
CA SER A 38 13.27 6.73 -0.87
C SER A 38 13.30 5.49 0.03
N ARG A 39 12.17 4.78 0.15
CA ARG A 39 12.00 3.54 0.93
C ARG A 39 12.73 2.31 0.39
N HIS A 40 13.48 2.45 -0.71
CA HIS A 40 14.41 1.46 -1.31
C HIS A 40 14.03 -0.02 -1.21
N ASP A 41 14.30 -0.67 -0.07
CA ASP A 41 14.12 -2.11 0.13
C ASP A 41 12.70 -2.50 0.58
N GLU A 42 11.92 -1.57 1.11
CA GLU A 42 10.53 -1.73 1.53
C GLU A 42 9.51 -1.45 0.40
N SER A 43 8.22 -1.53 0.73
CA SER A 43 7.10 -1.03 -0.08
C SER A 43 7.26 0.46 -0.43
N GLN A 44 6.95 0.83 -1.67
CA GLN A 44 7.14 2.19 -2.19
C GLN A 44 5.87 2.83 -2.74
N ILE A 45 4.96 2.06 -3.34
CA ILE A 45 3.84 2.59 -4.13
C ILE A 45 2.53 1.94 -3.73
N TRP A 46 1.52 2.79 -3.51
CA TRP A 46 0.14 2.42 -3.25
C TRP A 46 -0.76 3.15 -4.24
N ILE A 47 -1.77 2.45 -4.76
CA ILE A 47 -2.58 2.91 -5.88
C ILE A 47 -4.05 2.55 -5.64
N PHE A 48 -4.92 3.52 -5.82
CA PHE A 48 -6.36 3.40 -5.67
C PHE A 48 -7.06 3.80 -6.97
N ASN A 49 -8.08 3.03 -7.36
CA ASN A 49 -8.99 3.34 -8.46
C ASN A 49 -10.39 2.82 -8.05
N PRO A 50 -11.49 3.59 -8.15
CA PRO A 50 -12.81 3.15 -7.71
C PRO A 50 -13.36 1.94 -8.48
N LEU A 51 -12.77 1.58 -9.63
CA LEU A 51 -13.06 0.31 -10.32
C LEU A 51 -12.77 -0.93 -9.46
N ILE A 52 -11.95 -0.85 -8.40
CA ILE A 52 -11.76 -1.97 -7.47
C ILE A 52 -13.05 -2.34 -6.71
N SER A 53 -14.02 -1.43 -6.61
CA SER A 53 -15.32 -1.68 -5.99
C SER A 53 -16.33 -2.34 -6.96
N ARG A 54 -15.96 -2.54 -8.23
CA ARG A 54 -16.77 -3.29 -9.20
C ARG A 54 -16.40 -4.79 -9.14
N PRO A 55 -17.34 -5.71 -9.44
CA PRO A 55 -17.05 -7.15 -9.41
C PRO A 55 -15.83 -7.52 -10.26
N PHE A 56 -15.00 -8.41 -9.75
CA PHE A 56 -13.88 -9.01 -10.49
C PHE A 56 -14.35 -10.30 -11.20
N PRO A 57 -13.96 -10.55 -12.46
CA PRO A 57 -13.19 -9.69 -13.35
C PRO A 57 -14.01 -8.48 -13.86
N LEU A 58 -13.30 -7.38 -14.14
CA LEU A 58 -13.89 -6.16 -14.71
C LEU A 58 -14.46 -6.37 -16.11
N SER A 59 -15.38 -5.50 -16.52
CA SER A 59 -15.79 -5.39 -17.92
C SER A 59 -14.60 -4.99 -18.81
N SER A 60 -14.58 -5.36 -20.09
CA SER A 60 -13.47 -5.02 -20.99
C SER A 60 -13.18 -3.51 -21.02
N SER A 61 -14.23 -2.68 -21.10
CA SER A 61 -14.08 -1.22 -21.10
C SER A 61 -13.47 -0.68 -19.79
N ASP A 62 -13.84 -1.25 -18.64
CA ASP A 62 -13.27 -0.84 -17.35
C ASP A 62 -11.82 -1.33 -17.20
N GLN A 63 -11.55 -2.56 -17.67
CA GLN A 63 -10.22 -3.16 -17.68
C GLN A 63 -9.25 -2.34 -18.57
N ASP A 64 -9.71 -1.87 -19.73
CA ASP A 64 -8.92 -1.02 -20.64
C ASP A 64 -8.61 0.36 -20.02
N ILE A 65 -9.59 0.97 -19.34
CA ILE A 65 -9.39 2.25 -18.62
C ILE A 65 -8.41 2.07 -17.45
N LEU A 66 -8.60 1.04 -16.62
CA LEU A 66 -7.70 0.74 -15.49
C LEU A 66 -6.28 0.47 -15.97
N THR A 67 -6.12 -0.33 -17.04
CA THR A 67 -4.83 -0.65 -17.65
C THR A 67 -4.15 0.60 -18.20
N SER A 68 -4.91 1.51 -18.82
CA SER A 68 -4.41 2.81 -19.27
C SER A 68 -3.91 3.68 -18.11
N HIS A 69 -4.68 3.80 -17.02
CA HIS A 69 -4.29 4.55 -15.84
C HIS A 69 -3.03 3.99 -15.16
N VAL A 70 -2.94 2.67 -15.05
CA VAL A 70 -1.79 1.96 -14.47
C VAL A 70 -0.53 2.11 -15.33
N HIS A 71 -0.67 2.02 -16.66
CA HIS A 71 0.44 2.25 -17.59
C HIS A 71 0.99 3.67 -17.46
N VAL A 72 0.11 4.66 -17.45
CA VAL A 72 0.45 6.07 -17.21
C VAL A 72 1.12 6.28 -15.85
N ALA A 73 0.65 5.61 -14.80
CA ALA A 73 1.27 5.70 -13.47
C ALA A 73 2.71 5.17 -13.44
N ILE A 74 3.04 4.12 -14.20
CA ILE A 74 4.40 3.59 -14.32
C ILE A 74 5.32 4.61 -15.03
N LEU A 75 4.86 5.19 -16.14
CA LEU A 75 5.60 6.23 -16.87
C LEU A 75 5.82 7.46 -15.99
N TYR A 76 4.76 7.95 -15.34
CA TYR A 76 4.86 9.05 -14.39
C TYR A 76 5.90 8.80 -13.29
N LEU A 77 5.90 7.60 -12.69
CA LEU A 77 6.86 7.22 -11.66
C LEU A 77 8.30 7.09 -12.16
N LYS A 78 8.48 6.74 -13.45
CA LYS A 78 9.79 6.62 -14.10
C LYS A 78 10.40 8.00 -14.37
N GLU A 79 9.63 8.92 -14.96
CA GLU A 79 10.12 10.25 -15.37
C GLU A 79 10.03 11.32 -14.26
N THR A 80 9.40 11.04 -13.10
CA THR A 80 9.35 12.01 -11.99
C THR A 80 10.70 12.09 -11.29
N GLU A 81 11.40 13.20 -11.51
CA GLU A 81 12.60 13.58 -10.75
C GLU A 81 12.25 14.12 -9.35
N ILE A 82 12.98 13.66 -8.33
CA ILE A 82 12.95 14.19 -6.96
C ILE A 82 14.40 14.25 -6.42
N PRO A 83 15.25 15.19 -6.89
CA PRO A 83 16.68 15.24 -6.55
C PRO A 83 17.01 15.35 -5.06
N GLU A 84 16.10 15.93 -4.28
CA GLU A 84 16.16 16.10 -2.83
C GLU A 84 15.89 14.80 -2.05
N ALA A 85 15.33 13.76 -2.69
CA ALA A 85 14.95 12.52 -2.02
C ALA A 85 16.16 11.60 -1.77
N PRO A 86 16.27 10.98 -0.58
CA PRO A 86 17.33 10.01 -0.29
C PRO A 86 17.41 8.89 -1.33
N GLY A 87 18.60 8.72 -1.90
CA GLY A 87 18.89 7.72 -2.92
C GLY A 87 18.24 7.96 -4.29
N TRP A 88 17.97 9.23 -4.64
CA TRP A 88 17.90 9.66 -6.03
C TRP A 88 19.29 9.53 -6.71
N PRO A 89 19.39 9.14 -8.00
CA PRO A 89 18.33 8.62 -8.86
C PRO A 89 17.84 7.23 -8.41
N PHE A 90 16.52 7.06 -8.34
CA PHE A 90 15.91 5.84 -7.82
C PHE A 90 16.10 4.65 -8.76
N LYS A 91 16.33 3.45 -8.20
CA LYS A 91 16.36 2.17 -8.94
C LYS A 91 15.09 1.98 -9.78
N GLN A 92 15.23 1.55 -11.04
CA GLN A 92 14.15 1.23 -12.00
C GLN A 92 13.06 0.26 -11.50
N ARG A 93 13.33 -0.50 -10.43
CA ARG A 93 12.36 -1.42 -9.84
C ARG A 93 11.36 -0.66 -8.97
N LEU A 94 10.16 -0.48 -9.49
CA LEU A 94 9.01 0.06 -8.78
C LEU A 94 8.37 -1.06 -7.91
N LYS A 95 8.08 -0.77 -6.63
CA LYS A 95 7.49 -1.72 -5.68
C LYS A 95 6.06 -1.37 -5.27
N PHE A 96 5.10 -1.94 -5.99
CA PHE A 96 3.68 -1.80 -5.69
C PHE A 96 3.26 -2.74 -4.56
N SER A 97 2.41 -2.25 -3.66
CA SER A 97 1.97 -2.95 -2.45
C SER A 97 0.47 -2.90 -2.28
N CYS A 98 -0.09 -3.91 -1.59
CA CYS A 98 -1.50 -3.98 -1.20
C CYS A 98 -2.48 -3.86 -2.39
N LEU A 99 -2.09 -4.35 -3.56
CA LEU A 99 -2.85 -4.22 -4.80
C LEU A 99 -4.11 -5.07 -4.80
N HIS A 100 -5.24 -4.49 -5.19
CA HIS A 100 -6.46 -5.24 -5.51
C HIS A 100 -6.27 -6.14 -6.75
N GLU A 101 -7.08 -7.20 -6.86
CA GLU A 101 -7.04 -8.17 -7.98
C GLU A 101 -7.15 -7.49 -9.35
N SER A 102 -8.06 -6.54 -9.52
CA SER A 102 -8.23 -5.80 -10.78
C SER A 102 -6.97 -5.01 -11.19
N ILE A 103 -6.30 -4.35 -10.24
CA ILE A 103 -5.07 -3.57 -10.51
C ILE A 103 -3.91 -4.52 -10.80
N THR A 104 -3.84 -5.63 -10.06
CA THR A 104 -2.87 -6.71 -10.27
C THR A 104 -3.00 -7.31 -11.67
N ASN A 105 -4.23 -7.59 -12.12
CA ASN A 105 -4.51 -8.08 -13.46
C ASN A 105 -4.02 -7.09 -14.55
N SER A 106 -4.34 -5.80 -14.41
CA SER A 106 -3.85 -4.75 -15.31
C SER A 106 -2.31 -4.66 -15.36
N LEU A 107 -1.64 -4.75 -14.20
CA LEU A 107 -0.18 -4.76 -14.12
C LEU A 107 0.43 -6.00 -14.80
N SER A 108 -0.12 -7.19 -14.55
CA SER A 108 0.36 -8.43 -15.16
C SER A 108 0.23 -8.42 -16.69
N GLN A 109 -0.92 -7.99 -17.23
CA GLN A 109 -1.14 -7.87 -18.68
C GLN A 109 -0.13 -6.91 -19.35
N LEU A 110 0.21 -5.81 -18.68
CA LEU A 110 1.25 -4.87 -19.17
C LEU A 110 2.67 -5.48 -19.14
N LEU A 111 2.97 -6.35 -18.18
CA LEU A 111 4.29 -6.98 -18.03
C LEU A 111 4.50 -8.18 -18.96
N GLU A 112 3.46 -9.02 -19.14
CA GLU A 112 3.47 -10.16 -20.07
C GLU A 112 3.80 -9.70 -21.50
N THR A 113 3.16 -8.62 -21.95
CA THR A 113 3.39 -8.00 -23.26
C THR A 113 4.78 -7.35 -23.42
N ARG A 114 5.55 -7.23 -22.33
CA ARG A 114 6.88 -6.57 -22.30
C ARG A 114 8.01 -7.50 -21.84
N GLY A 115 7.74 -8.81 -21.71
CA GLY A 115 8.72 -9.82 -21.32
C GLY A 115 9.21 -9.71 -19.87
N GLY A 116 8.44 -9.03 -19.00
CA GLY A 116 8.73 -8.96 -17.57
C GLY A 116 8.15 -10.16 -16.84
N ILE A 117 8.98 -10.92 -16.10
CA ILE A 117 8.48 -11.87 -15.10
C ILE A 117 8.17 -11.05 -13.84
N PRO A 118 6.91 -10.88 -13.43
CA PRO A 118 6.60 -10.19 -12.19
C PRO A 118 7.12 -10.99 -10.99
N TYR A 119 7.86 -10.35 -10.09
CA TYR A 119 7.82 -10.79 -8.71
C TYR A 119 6.43 -10.41 -8.19
N ILE A 120 5.59 -11.41 -7.95
CA ILE A 120 4.26 -11.27 -7.37
C ILE A 120 4.14 -12.18 -6.16
N THR A 121 3.61 -11.66 -5.06
CA THR A 121 3.18 -12.45 -3.91
C THR A 121 1.75 -12.11 -3.55
N VAL A 122 0.99 -13.14 -3.15
CA VAL A 122 -0.46 -13.13 -3.08
C VAL A 122 -0.90 -13.43 -1.64
N TRP A 123 -1.82 -12.61 -1.13
CA TRP A 123 -2.19 -12.55 0.29
C TRP A 123 -3.72 -12.40 0.41
N ASN A 124 -4.30 -12.87 1.51
CA ASN A 124 -5.68 -12.57 1.87
C ASN A 124 -5.72 -11.16 2.47
N PHE A 125 -6.53 -10.25 1.90
CA PHE A 125 -6.74 -8.92 2.45
C PHE A 125 -7.81 -8.98 3.54
N TRP A 126 -7.40 -8.80 4.79
CA TRP A 126 -8.29 -8.75 5.94
C TRP A 126 -8.61 -7.32 6.31
N ILE A 127 -9.85 -7.04 6.73
CA ILE A 127 -10.27 -5.76 7.31
C ILE A 127 -10.78 -5.98 8.74
N VAL A 128 -10.39 -5.09 9.66
CA VAL A 128 -10.86 -5.07 11.06
C VAL A 128 -11.42 -3.68 11.35
N ARG A 129 -12.66 -3.62 11.87
CA ARG A 129 -13.22 -2.39 12.43
C ARG A 129 -12.64 -2.11 13.81
N THR A 130 -11.80 -1.09 13.93
CA THR A 130 -11.03 -0.80 15.16
C THR A 130 -11.93 -0.47 16.35
N SER A 131 -12.97 0.34 16.16
CA SER A 131 -13.96 0.69 17.18
C SER A 131 -14.71 -0.51 17.79
N ALA A 132 -14.76 -1.67 17.11
CA ALA A 132 -15.36 -2.90 17.66
C ALA A 132 -14.46 -3.61 18.69
N LEU A 133 -13.20 -3.19 18.85
CA LEU A 133 -12.24 -3.82 19.76
C LEU A 133 -12.32 -3.27 21.19
N SER A 134 -12.73 -2.01 21.36
CA SER A 134 -12.83 -1.37 22.68
C SER A 134 -13.82 -2.06 23.63
N SER A 135 -14.82 -2.77 23.10
CA SER A 135 -15.78 -3.58 23.86
C SER A 135 -15.39 -5.06 24.00
N LYS A 136 -14.26 -5.49 23.41
CA LYS A 136 -13.85 -6.90 23.38
C LYS A 136 -13.25 -7.32 24.73
N PRO A 137 -13.71 -8.42 25.36
CA PRO A 137 -13.11 -8.92 26.59
C PRO A 137 -11.63 -9.24 26.39
N ARG A 138 -10.77 -8.66 27.23
CA ARG A 138 -9.33 -8.90 27.22
C ARG A 138 -9.00 -10.11 28.09
N ARG A 139 -8.20 -11.03 27.58
CA ARG A 139 -7.54 -12.03 28.44
C ARG A 139 -6.43 -11.31 29.22
N PRO A 140 -6.27 -11.55 30.53
CA PRO A 140 -5.11 -11.04 31.26
C PRO A 140 -3.83 -11.60 30.63
N LEU A 141 -2.74 -10.86 30.79
CA LEU A 141 -1.41 -11.36 30.43
C LEU A 141 -0.98 -12.44 31.43
N PRO A 142 -0.05 -13.33 31.05
CA PRO A 142 0.63 -14.18 32.01
C PRO A 142 1.37 -13.33 33.05
N GLU A 143 1.55 -13.86 34.25
CA GLU A 143 2.21 -13.16 35.36
C GLU A 143 3.62 -12.67 34.98
N GLY A 144 3.95 -11.45 35.39
CA GLY A 144 5.23 -10.78 35.11
C GLY A 144 5.39 -10.19 33.70
N TYR A 145 4.53 -10.52 32.73
CA TYR A 145 4.58 -9.93 31.39
C TYR A 145 4.05 -8.49 31.40
N THR A 146 4.67 -7.61 30.61
CA THR A 146 4.29 -6.19 30.52
C THR A 146 4.00 -5.77 29.07
N VAL A 147 3.34 -4.62 28.88
CA VAL A 147 2.98 -4.09 27.55
C VAL A 147 3.46 -2.65 27.40
N GLY A 148 4.11 -2.36 26.29
CA GLY A 148 4.73 -1.06 26.02
C GLY A 148 4.88 -0.79 24.53
N ARG A 149 5.64 0.27 24.21
CA ARG A 149 6.26 0.40 22.88
C ARG A 149 7.36 -0.64 22.76
N VAL A 150 7.68 -1.06 21.54
CA VAL A 150 8.88 -1.87 21.28
C VAL A 150 10.12 -1.05 21.65
N PRO A 151 11.02 -1.55 22.52
CA PRO A 151 12.25 -0.85 22.88
C PRO A 151 13.18 -0.65 21.67
N GLU A 152 13.76 0.53 21.53
CA GLU A 152 14.64 0.85 20.38
C GLU A 152 15.93 0.02 20.36
N ASP A 153 16.43 -0.34 21.53
CA ASP A 153 17.60 -1.20 21.75
C ASP A 153 17.33 -2.69 21.47
N GLN A 154 16.06 -3.08 21.29
CA GLN A 154 15.65 -4.43 20.92
C GLN A 154 15.15 -4.54 19.46
N LEU A 155 15.26 -3.49 18.64
CA LEU A 155 14.79 -3.52 17.24
C LEU A 155 15.46 -4.60 16.37
N ASP A 156 16.69 -5.02 16.70
CA ASP A 156 17.41 -6.05 15.95
C ASP A 156 16.65 -7.39 15.91
N ILE A 157 15.89 -7.74 16.96
CA ILE A 157 15.09 -8.98 16.97
C ILE A 157 13.85 -8.86 16.06
N VAL A 158 13.28 -7.66 15.95
CA VAL A 158 12.15 -7.37 15.05
C VAL A 158 12.59 -7.47 13.58
N ILE A 159 13.80 -7.00 13.28
CA ILE A 159 14.37 -7.02 11.94
C ILE A 159 14.80 -8.43 11.55
N SER A 160 15.59 -9.11 12.40
CA SER A 160 16.16 -10.43 12.10
C SER A 160 15.15 -11.56 11.96
N THR A 161 13.95 -11.41 12.54
CA THR A 161 12.84 -12.38 12.42
C THR A 161 11.86 -12.08 11.27
N SER A 162 12.00 -10.93 10.59
CA SER A 162 11.12 -10.53 9.49
C SER A 162 11.60 -11.13 8.16
N ALA A 163 10.72 -11.89 7.49
CA ALA A 163 10.97 -12.36 6.11
C ALA A 163 10.83 -11.24 5.06
N ILE A 164 10.25 -10.09 5.44
CA ILE A 164 10.14 -8.88 4.62
C ILE A 164 11.21 -7.91 5.14
N PRO A 165 12.12 -7.37 4.31
CA PRO A 165 13.11 -6.40 4.75
C PRO A 165 12.48 -5.23 5.51
N ARG A 166 13.06 -4.87 6.66
CA ARG A 166 12.63 -3.75 7.51
C ARG A 166 13.80 -2.79 7.74
N VAL A 167 13.52 -1.50 7.64
CA VAL A 167 14.51 -0.45 7.93
C VAL A 167 14.29 0.06 9.37
N PRO A 168 15.33 0.11 10.24
CA PRO A 168 15.18 0.58 11.62
C PRO A 168 14.55 1.98 11.71
N ALA A 169 14.95 2.90 10.82
CA ALA A 169 14.41 4.26 10.76
C ALA A 169 12.90 4.26 10.46
N THR A 170 12.41 3.39 9.57
CA THR A 170 10.98 3.21 9.32
C THR A 170 10.26 2.70 10.57
N LEU A 171 10.78 1.64 11.22
CA LEU A 171 10.13 1.02 12.37
C LEU A 171 9.95 2.00 13.54
N LYS A 172 10.91 2.91 13.77
CA LYS A 172 10.82 3.93 14.82
C LYS A 172 9.67 4.93 14.62
N LEU A 173 9.30 5.19 13.36
CA LEU A 173 8.23 6.11 12.98
C LEU A 173 6.83 5.44 12.94
N GLN A 174 6.74 4.13 13.18
CA GLN A 174 5.50 3.37 13.09
C GLN A 174 4.86 3.13 14.47
N ALA A 175 3.53 3.31 14.55
CA ALA A 175 2.76 2.93 15.72
C ALA A 175 2.97 1.44 16.02
N ASN A 176 3.29 1.09 17.26
CA ASN A 176 3.70 -0.26 17.63
C ASN A 176 3.36 -0.62 19.07
N VAL A 177 3.20 -1.92 19.32
CA VAL A 177 3.09 -2.48 20.67
C VAL A 177 4.02 -3.67 20.79
N GLY A 178 4.77 -3.71 21.88
CA GLY A 178 5.52 -4.87 22.35
C GLY A 178 4.90 -5.46 23.60
N ILE A 179 5.07 -6.77 23.78
CA ILE A 179 4.93 -7.47 25.06
C ILE A 179 6.32 -7.94 25.48
N MET A 180 6.71 -7.61 26.70
CA MET A 180 7.96 -8.04 27.31
C MET A 180 7.69 -9.13 28.34
N ASP A 181 8.63 -10.05 28.48
CA ASP A 181 8.65 -11.07 29.53
C ASP A 181 9.11 -10.48 30.89
N PRO A 182 9.12 -11.27 31.98
CA PRO A 182 9.55 -10.79 33.31
C PRO A 182 10.99 -10.27 33.36
N GLU A 183 11.84 -10.73 32.44
CA GLU A 183 13.24 -10.32 32.28
C GLU A 183 13.40 -9.01 31.48
N GLY A 184 12.31 -8.48 30.90
CA GLY A 184 12.29 -7.26 30.10
C GLY A 184 12.63 -7.46 28.61
N LEU A 185 12.68 -8.71 28.15
CA LEU A 185 12.97 -9.06 26.75
C LEU A 185 11.69 -9.15 25.93
N LEU A 186 11.77 -8.73 24.66
CA LEU A 186 10.63 -8.62 23.77
C LEU A 186 10.12 -10.00 23.30
N ALA A 187 9.03 -10.48 23.91
CA ALA A 187 8.42 -11.79 23.64
C ALA A 187 7.49 -11.79 22.40
N ALA A 188 6.80 -10.67 22.15
CA ALA A 188 5.87 -10.50 21.04
C ALA A 188 5.72 -9.02 20.67
N TRP A 189 5.39 -8.71 19.41
CA TRP A 189 5.21 -7.34 18.94
C TRP A 189 4.36 -7.25 17.68
N GLY A 190 3.94 -6.04 17.33
CA GLY A 190 3.21 -5.71 16.11
C GLY A 190 3.28 -4.22 15.81
N TYR A 191 3.12 -3.86 14.54
CA TYR A 191 3.29 -2.51 14.00
C TYR A 191 2.09 -2.13 13.12
N ILE A 192 1.86 -0.82 12.95
CA ILE A 192 1.02 -0.29 11.87
C ILE A 192 1.93 0.19 10.73
N GLY A 193 1.72 -0.36 9.54
CA GLY A 193 2.38 0.07 8.31
C GLY A 193 1.99 1.50 7.91
N ILE A 194 2.78 2.12 7.03
CA ILE A 194 2.49 3.48 6.53
C ILE A 194 1.14 3.55 5.78
N ASP A 195 0.70 2.43 5.22
CA ASP A 195 -0.56 2.26 4.52
C ASP A 195 -1.76 2.03 5.46
N GLY A 196 -1.52 1.91 6.78
CA GLY A 196 -2.53 1.57 7.77
C GLY A 196 -2.67 0.07 8.06
N SER A 197 -1.78 -0.78 7.52
CA SER A 197 -1.82 -2.24 7.75
C SER A 197 -1.41 -2.64 9.17
N LEU A 198 -2.11 -3.57 9.81
CA LEU A 198 -1.56 -4.37 10.90
C LEU A 198 -0.48 -5.28 10.32
N ALA A 199 0.78 -4.94 10.59
CA ALA A 199 1.96 -5.54 9.98
C ALA A 199 2.98 -5.96 11.05
N THR A 200 3.97 -6.77 10.63
CA THR A 200 5.11 -7.19 11.47
C THR A 200 4.67 -7.84 12.80
N LEU A 201 3.48 -8.44 12.84
CA LEU A 201 2.95 -9.14 14.01
C LEU A 201 3.72 -10.45 14.21
N TYR A 202 4.35 -10.61 15.37
CA TYR A 202 5.18 -11.78 15.67
C TYR A 202 5.14 -12.17 17.15
N VAL A 203 5.45 -13.44 17.42
CA VAL A 203 5.69 -14.02 18.75
C VAL A 203 6.86 -14.99 18.60
N LEU A 204 7.92 -14.83 19.40
CA LEU A 204 9.06 -15.76 19.35
C LEU A 204 8.60 -17.18 19.72
N PRO A 205 9.16 -18.23 19.10
CA PRO A 205 8.69 -19.62 19.24
C PRO A 205 8.37 -20.06 20.68
N GLU A 206 9.24 -19.72 21.62
CA GLU A 206 9.22 -20.05 23.05
C GLU A 206 8.10 -19.35 23.86
N TYR A 207 7.49 -18.28 23.32
CA TYR A 207 6.33 -17.61 23.94
C TYR A 207 5.00 -17.90 23.23
N ARG A 208 4.98 -18.80 22.23
CA ARG A 208 3.74 -19.19 21.52
C ARG A 208 2.79 -20.00 22.41
N GLY A 209 1.54 -20.16 21.95
CA GLY A 209 0.47 -20.81 22.71
C GLY A 209 -0.14 -19.96 23.85
N LYS A 210 0.58 -18.94 24.34
CA LYS A 210 0.14 -18.04 25.43
C LYS A 210 -0.90 -16.96 25.00
N GLY A 211 -1.29 -16.91 23.73
CA GLY A 211 -2.26 -15.93 23.19
C GLY A 211 -1.70 -14.53 22.93
N LEU A 212 -0.38 -14.33 23.03
CA LEU A 212 0.26 -13.01 22.95
C LEU A 212 -0.01 -12.26 21.64
N ALA A 213 -0.07 -12.96 20.48
CA ALA A 213 -0.33 -12.32 19.18
C ALA A 213 -1.66 -11.56 19.15
N THR A 214 -2.74 -12.17 19.65
CA THR A 214 -4.04 -11.50 19.79
C THR A 214 -3.97 -10.35 20.80
N HIS A 215 -3.21 -10.51 21.89
CA HIS A 215 -3.09 -9.46 22.90
C HIS A 215 -2.38 -8.21 22.35
N VAL A 216 -1.24 -8.39 21.65
CA VAL A 216 -0.56 -7.33 20.90
C VAL A 216 -1.51 -6.65 19.93
N ALA A 217 -2.19 -7.42 19.06
CA ALA A 217 -3.05 -6.86 18.02
C ALA A 217 -4.25 -6.10 18.61
N VAL A 218 -4.89 -6.61 19.67
CA VAL A 218 -5.99 -5.90 20.36
C VAL A 218 -5.48 -4.60 20.98
N GLU A 219 -4.37 -4.63 21.71
CA GLU A 219 -3.84 -3.43 22.36
C GLU A 219 -3.36 -2.39 21.36
N LEU A 220 -2.63 -2.80 20.32
CA LEU A 220 -2.15 -1.93 19.25
C LEU A 220 -3.32 -1.20 18.59
N LEU A 221 -4.35 -1.92 18.16
CA LEU A 221 -5.49 -1.33 17.45
C LEU A 221 -6.36 -0.46 18.36
N ILE A 222 -6.46 -0.76 19.66
CA ILE A 222 -7.18 0.11 20.62
C ILE A 222 -6.38 1.38 20.90
N ARG A 223 -5.05 1.31 21.06
CA ARG A 223 -4.20 2.51 21.18
C ARG A 223 -4.24 3.34 19.90
N PHE A 224 -4.24 2.68 18.74
CA PHE A 224 -4.31 3.31 17.43
C PHE A 224 -5.62 4.08 17.24
N GLU A 225 -6.77 3.45 17.53
CA GLU A 225 -8.07 4.11 17.47
C GLU A 225 -8.19 5.30 18.43
N ASN A 226 -7.63 5.19 19.64
CA ASN A 226 -7.76 6.20 20.69
C ASN A 226 -6.67 7.29 20.67
N GLY A 227 -5.87 7.41 19.60
CA GLY A 227 -4.85 8.46 19.47
C GLY A 227 -3.61 8.28 20.36
N GLY A 228 -3.37 7.05 20.85
CA GLY A 228 -2.25 6.67 21.71
C GLY A 228 -0.88 6.62 21.01
N PHE A 229 -0.81 7.09 19.77
CA PHE A 229 0.42 7.26 18.98
C PHE A 229 0.48 8.67 18.35
N SER A 230 -0.11 9.66 19.02
CA SER A 230 -0.09 11.07 18.59
C SER A 230 1.32 11.67 18.60
N ASP A 231 2.26 11.10 19.35
CA ASP A 231 3.70 11.38 19.27
C ASP A 231 4.31 11.07 17.89
N LEU A 232 3.72 10.11 17.16
CA LEU A 232 4.07 9.75 15.79
C LEU A 232 3.13 10.37 14.74
N GLY A 233 2.27 11.31 15.13
CA GLY A 233 1.32 11.98 14.24
C GLY A 233 0.01 11.23 13.97
N TYR A 234 -0.27 10.11 14.63
CA TYR A 234 -1.55 9.40 14.49
C TYR A 234 -2.63 10.00 15.39
N ALA A 235 -3.62 10.66 14.78
CA ALA A 235 -4.70 11.36 15.49
C ALA A 235 -5.77 10.44 16.13
N GLY A 236 -5.76 9.14 15.82
CA GLY A 236 -6.85 8.21 16.18
C GLY A 236 -8.07 8.33 15.27
N ASN A 237 -9.22 7.82 15.73
CA ASN A 237 -10.48 7.72 14.97
C ASN A 237 -10.26 7.09 13.58
N THR A 238 -9.56 5.96 13.57
CA THR A 238 -9.07 5.28 12.36
C THR A 238 -10.17 4.51 11.64
N GLY A 239 -11.18 4.04 12.39
CA GLY A 239 -12.37 3.35 11.89
C GLY A 239 -12.10 1.90 11.44
N TYR A 240 -11.08 1.70 10.60
CA TYR A 240 -10.66 0.41 10.07
C TYR A 240 -9.13 0.31 9.99
N VAL A 241 -8.62 -0.92 10.12
CA VAL A 241 -7.24 -1.31 9.80
C VAL A 241 -7.29 -2.59 8.97
N HIS A 242 -6.45 -2.71 7.95
CA HIS A 242 -6.32 -3.93 7.14
C HIS A 242 -5.12 -4.80 7.56
N SER A 243 -4.99 -5.99 6.98
CA SER A 243 -3.77 -6.80 7.08
C SER A 243 -3.65 -7.77 5.90
N ASP A 244 -2.47 -7.87 5.31
CA ASP A 244 -2.16 -8.86 4.27
C ASP A 244 -1.68 -10.17 4.93
N VAL A 245 -2.56 -11.16 4.99
CA VAL A 245 -2.24 -12.46 5.60
C VAL A 245 -1.93 -13.50 4.53
N LYS A 246 -0.74 -14.12 4.59
CA LYS A 246 -0.33 -15.12 3.62
C LYS A 246 -1.36 -16.24 3.52
N VAL A 247 -1.77 -16.58 2.30
CA VAL A 247 -2.75 -17.66 2.06
C VAL A 247 -2.29 -18.95 2.75
N GLY A 248 -3.13 -19.49 3.63
CA GLY A 248 -2.82 -20.72 4.38
C GLY A 248 -2.12 -20.53 5.72
N ASN A 249 -1.73 -19.31 6.11
CA ASN A 249 -1.22 -19.01 7.46
C ASN A 249 -2.38 -19.01 8.47
N LYS A 250 -2.69 -20.19 9.03
CA LYS A 250 -3.86 -20.40 9.90
C LYS A 250 -3.74 -19.68 11.23
N GLU A 251 -2.52 -19.43 11.70
CA GLU A 251 -2.23 -18.69 12.91
C GLU A 251 -2.61 -17.21 12.76
N SER A 252 -2.14 -16.54 11.70
CA SER A 252 -2.50 -15.15 11.41
C SER A 252 -3.97 -15.01 10.99
N GLU A 253 -4.51 -15.92 10.17
CA GLU A 253 -5.97 -15.97 9.90
C GLU A 253 -6.77 -16.13 11.20
N GLY A 254 -6.27 -16.92 12.15
CA GLY A 254 -6.85 -17.10 13.48
C GLY A 254 -6.81 -15.82 14.33
N VAL A 255 -5.74 -15.03 14.24
CA VAL A 255 -5.67 -13.70 14.87
C VAL A 255 -6.68 -12.75 14.23
N MET A 256 -6.83 -12.73 12.90
CA MET A 256 -7.79 -11.85 12.23
C MET A 256 -9.26 -12.26 12.43
N LYS A 257 -9.53 -13.55 12.75
CA LYS A 257 -10.84 -14.08 13.20
C LYS A 257 -11.09 -13.90 14.70
N SER A 258 -10.02 -13.84 15.51
CA SER A 258 -9.99 -12.99 16.71
C SER A 258 -10.10 -11.51 16.26
N LEU A 259 -9.94 -10.50 17.11
CA LEU A 259 -10.27 -9.10 16.76
C LEU A 259 -11.76 -8.92 16.38
N GLY A 260 -12.16 -9.29 15.17
CA GLY A 260 -13.50 -9.21 14.57
C GLY A 260 -13.44 -9.03 13.05
N GLY A 261 -12.36 -9.50 12.41
CA GLY A 261 -12.05 -9.18 11.02
C GLY A 261 -12.66 -10.14 10.00
N THR A 262 -12.76 -9.65 8.78
CA THR A 262 -13.25 -10.36 7.59
C THR A 262 -12.17 -10.37 6.51
N ALA A 263 -12.08 -11.46 5.75
CA ALA A 263 -11.28 -11.51 4.52
C ALA A 263 -12.20 -11.11 3.36
N GLU A 264 -11.84 -10.05 2.64
CA GLU A 264 -12.72 -9.44 1.62
C GLU A 264 -12.29 -9.84 0.20
N TRP A 265 -11.00 -9.71 -0.12
CA TRP A 265 -10.43 -10.01 -1.44
C TRP A 265 -8.97 -10.48 -1.34
N THR A 266 -8.38 -10.81 -2.49
CA THR A 266 -6.96 -11.15 -2.59
C THR A 266 -6.12 -9.90 -2.86
N SER A 267 -5.11 -9.63 -2.02
CA SER A 267 -4.13 -8.56 -2.28
C SER A 267 -2.83 -9.10 -2.87
N SER A 268 -2.12 -8.24 -3.61
CA SER A 268 -0.81 -8.57 -4.18
C SER A 268 0.26 -7.52 -3.93
N TYR A 269 1.50 -7.98 -3.77
CA TYR A 269 2.70 -7.15 -3.82
C TYR A 269 3.45 -7.49 -5.10
N LEU A 270 3.72 -6.49 -5.94
CA LEU A 270 4.19 -6.66 -7.31
C LEU A 270 5.37 -5.72 -7.61
N HIS A 271 6.40 -6.25 -8.27
CA HIS A 271 7.53 -5.44 -8.76
C HIS A 271 7.44 -5.21 -10.27
N VAL A 272 7.54 -3.95 -10.69
CA VAL A 272 7.64 -3.53 -12.10
C VAL A 272 9.06 -3.07 -12.40
N ASP A 273 9.63 -3.51 -13.52
CA ASP A 273 10.86 -2.97 -14.10
C ASP A 273 10.49 -1.81 -15.04
N SER A 274 10.70 -0.56 -14.61
CA SER A 274 10.23 0.62 -15.36
C SER A 274 10.89 0.76 -16.73
N ASP A 275 12.09 0.24 -16.94
CA ASP A 275 12.83 0.43 -18.20
C ASP A 275 12.20 -0.36 -19.36
N ARG A 276 11.36 -1.34 -19.05
CA ARG A 276 10.47 -2.04 -20.00
C ARG A 276 9.39 -1.12 -20.58
N PHE A 277 9.24 0.08 -20.04
CA PHE A 277 8.33 1.13 -20.47
C PHE A 277 9.17 2.26 -21.09
N SER A 278 9.61 2.02 -22.32
CA SER A 278 10.37 2.95 -23.16
C SER A 278 9.79 2.99 -24.58
N GLY A 279 9.82 4.17 -25.21
CA GLY A 279 9.23 4.42 -26.53
C GLY A 279 7.74 4.80 -26.50
N PHE A 280 7.22 5.18 -27.66
CA PHE A 280 5.86 5.70 -27.87
C PHE A 280 4.76 4.85 -27.20
N VAL A 281 3.85 5.53 -26.50
CA VAL A 281 2.65 4.89 -25.95
C VAL A 281 1.66 4.62 -27.07
N HIS A 282 1.65 3.39 -27.59
CA HIS A 282 0.49 2.85 -28.29
C HIS A 282 -0.61 2.52 -27.27
N SER A 283 -1.42 3.53 -26.94
CA SER A 283 -2.68 3.30 -26.23
C SER A 283 -3.78 3.01 -27.24
N MET A 284 -4.34 1.79 -27.20
CA MET A 284 -5.57 1.46 -27.94
C MET A 284 -6.77 2.01 -27.18
N VAL A 285 -6.91 3.34 -27.17
CA VAL A 285 -8.15 3.99 -26.76
C VAL A 285 -9.15 3.79 -27.90
N ALA A 286 -10.25 3.07 -27.61
CA ALA A 286 -11.36 2.98 -28.56
C ALA A 286 -11.90 4.39 -28.86
N ASP A 287 -12.09 4.67 -30.16
CA ASP A 287 -12.52 5.98 -30.67
C ASP A 287 -13.81 6.46 -29.96
N GLY A 288 -13.79 7.67 -29.40
CA GLY A 288 -14.88 8.23 -28.61
C GLY A 288 -14.84 8.00 -27.09
N ASN A 289 -13.83 7.32 -26.53
CA ASN A 289 -13.64 7.23 -25.07
C ASN A 289 -13.07 8.55 -24.49
N GLN A 290 -13.95 9.52 -24.29
CA GLN A 290 -13.62 10.88 -23.82
C GLN A 290 -12.87 10.90 -22.48
N GLY A 291 -13.11 9.92 -21.60
CA GLY A 291 -12.41 9.82 -20.31
C GLY A 291 -10.93 9.51 -20.48
N SER A 292 -10.62 8.48 -21.27
CA SER A 292 -9.24 8.10 -21.58
C SER A 292 -8.53 9.20 -22.38
N GLU A 293 -9.19 9.80 -23.38
CA GLU A 293 -8.65 10.95 -24.10
C GLU A 293 -8.36 12.15 -23.18
N GLY A 294 -9.24 12.44 -22.22
CA GLY A 294 -9.05 13.52 -21.25
C GLY A 294 -7.81 13.31 -20.38
N VAL A 295 -7.59 12.08 -19.89
CA VAL A 295 -6.39 11.72 -19.14
C VAL A 295 -5.14 11.89 -20.02
N MET A 296 -5.13 11.35 -21.24
CA MET A 296 -3.99 11.47 -22.17
C MET A 296 -3.67 12.95 -22.51
N LYS A 297 -4.69 13.79 -22.76
CA LYS A 297 -4.54 15.24 -23.04
C LYS A 297 -4.07 16.03 -21.82
N SER A 298 -4.53 15.69 -20.61
CA SER A 298 -4.06 16.31 -19.36
C SER A 298 -2.59 16.02 -19.05
N LEU A 299 -2.03 15.02 -19.74
CA LEU A 299 -0.64 14.61 -19.70
C LEU A 299 0.04 14.86 -21.05
N GLY A 300 -0.22 16.00 -21.69
CA GLY A 300 0.54 16.48 -22.86
C GLY A 300 0.38 15.67 -24.16
N GLY A 301 -0.35 14.55 -24.14
CA GLY A 301 -0.54 13.69 -25.30
C GLY A 301 -1.38 14.33 -26.41
N THR A 302 -1.08 13.99 -27.66
CA THR A 302 -1.75 14.51 -28.86
C THR A 302 -2.56 13.42 -29.55
N VAL A 303 -3.84 13.69 -29.82
CA VAL A 303 -4.71 12.79 -30.58
C VAL A 303 -4.50 13.04 -32.08
N GLU A 304 -3.70 12.20 -32.74
CA GLU A 304 -3.59 12.20 -34.19
C GLU A 304 -4.70 11.35 -34.82
N GLY A 305 -5.64 12.02 -35.50
CA GLY A 305 -6.84 11.43 -36.09
C GLY A 305 -6.59 10.62 -37.36
N GLN A 306 -5.75 9.58 -37.31
CA GLN A 306 -5.73 8.50 -38.30
C GLN A 306 -5.66 7.13 -37.62
N VAL A 307 -6.75 6.35 -37.78
CA VAL A 307 -6.91 4.95 -37.34
C VAL A 307 -6.94 4.74 -35.83
N GLY A 308 -7.94 5.31 -35.14
CA GLY A 308 -8.49 4.80 -33.87
C GLY A 308 -7.48 4.52 -32.75
N LYS A 309 -6.45 5.38 -32.62
CA LYS A 309 -5.36 5.26 -31.65
C LYS A 309 -4.99 6.64 -31.13
N VAL A 310 -4.70 6.73 -29.83
CA VAL A 310 -4.19 7.96 -29.20
C VAL A 310 -2.71 7.78 -28.90
N TYR A 311 -1.91 8.76 -29.31
CA TYR A 311 -0.47 8.74 -29.17
C TYR A 311 -0.05 9.64 -27.99
N LEU A 312 0.83 9.12 -27.14
CA LEU A 312 1.51 9.93 -26.12
C LEU A 312 2.95 10.10 -26.57
N ASP A 313 3.28 11.31 -26.98
CA ASP A 313 4.65 11.76 -27.27
C ASP A 313 5.35 12.02 -25.93
N VAL A 314 6.20 11.08 -25.53
CA VAL A 314 6.94 11.12 -24.27
C VAL A 314 8.18 12.02 -24.33
N ASP A 315 8.63 12.41 -25.53
CA ASP A 315 9.81 13.27 -25.74
C ASP A 315 9.47 14.78 -25.59
N ARG A 316 8.25 15.10 -25.14
CA ARG A 316 7.76 16.46 -24.83
C ARG A 316 7.58 16.74 -23.34
N PHE A 317 8.11 15.89 -22.48
CA PHE A 317 8.12 16.05 -21.02
C PHE A 317 9.48 16.50 -20.49
#